data_AF-A0A2H0X072-F1
#
_entry.id   AF-A0A2H0X072-F1
#
_cell.length_a   1.000
_cell.length_b   1.000
_cell.length_c   1.000
_cell.angle_alpha   90.00
_cell.angle_beta   90.00
_cell.angle_gamma   90.00
#
_symmetry.space_group_name_H-M   'P 1'
#
loop_
_entity.id
_entity.type
_entity.pdbx_description
1 polymer ?
#
loop_
_entity_poly.entity_id
_entity_poly.type
_entity_poly.pdbx_seq_one_letter_code
_entity_poly.pdbx_strand_id
1 'polypeptide(L)'
;MMANNLVMWEAIKLAKVWGLSYLDMWGALGPDADTHDPWYGFHTFKAGYGARQVEYMGTWDYIAKPTMYKIYRVIENIRWKILRLLK
;
A
#
# COMPACT_ATOMS: atom_id res chain seq x y z
N MET A 1 -11.35 13.48 -21.36
CA MET A 1 -10.12 13.73 -20.55
C MET A 1 -10.31 13.00 -19.22
N MET A 2 -9.37 12.13 -18.80
CA MET A 2 -9.51 11.38 -17.55
C MET A 2 -9.06 12.24 -16.37
N ALA A 3 -9.99 12.65 -15.49
CA ALA A 3 -9.73 13.60 -14.40
C ALA A 3 -8.54 13.21 -13.50
N ASN A 4 -8.40 11.92 -13.18
CA ASN A 4 -7.32 11.41 -12.33
C ASN A 4 -5.93 11.64 -12.94
N ASN A 5 -5.80 11.47 -14.26
CA ASN A 5 -4.53 11.68 -14.96
C ASN A 5 -4.16 13.17 -14.99
N LEU A 6 -5.14 14.06 -15.10
CA LEU A 6 -4.89 15.50 -15.05
C LEU A 6 -4.37 15.92 -13.68
N VAL A 7 -4.99 15.45 -12.59
CA VAL A 7 -4.52 15.71 -11.22
C VAL A 7 -3.07 15.25 -11.05
N MET A 8 -2.75 14.04 -11.51
CA MET A 8 -1.39 13.51 -11.39
C MET A 8 -0.38 14.30 -12.23
N TRP A 9 -0.77 14.74 -13.43
CA TRP A 9 0.08 15.58 -14.28
C TRP A 9 0.40 16.93 -13.63
N GLU A 10 -0.61 17.60 -13.08
CA GLU A 10 -0.41 18.87 -12.35
C GLU A 10 0.47 18.66 -11.12
N ALA A 11 0.30 17.56 -10.38
CA ALA A 11 1.16 17.21 -9.25
C ALA A 11 2.63 17.01 -9.66
N ILE A 12 2.89 16.31 -10.76
CA ILE A 12 4.25 16.12 -11.29
C ILE A 12 4.88 17.47 -11.70
N LYS A 13 4.13 18.34 -12.37
CA LYS A 13 4.62 19.68 -12.74
C LYS A 13 4.92 20.52 -11.50
N LEU A 14 4.05 20.50 -10.50
CA LEU A 14 4.26 21.22 -9.25
C LEU A 14 5.52 20.74 -8.51
N ALA A 15 5.73 19.41 -8.42
CA ALA A 15 6.93 18.84 -7.82
C ALA A 15 8.22 19.30 -8.52
N LYS A 16 8.19 19.43 -9.85
CA LYS A 16 9.31 19.99 -10.64
C LYS A 16 9.56 21.46 -10.33
N VAL A 17 8.50 22.29 -10.23
CA VAL A 17 8.62 23.71 -9.86
C VAL A 17 9.25 23.87 -8.48
N TRP A 18 8.93 22.97 -7.54
CA TRP A 18 9.51 22.96 -6.20
C TRP A 18 10.91 22.35 -6.11
N GLY A 19 11.47 21.85 -7.21
CA GLY A 19 12.79 21.23 -7.22
C GLY A 19 12.86 19.89 -6.48
N LEU A 20 11.74 19.18 -6.33
CA LEU A 20 11.71 17.88 -5.66
C LEU A 20 12.30 16.78 -6.55
N SER A 21 13.05 15.87 -5.95
CA SER A 21 13.67 14.73 -6.65
C SER A 21 12.76 13.50 -6.76
N TYR A 22 11.75 13.40 -5.89
CA TYR A 22 10.86 12.24 -5.82
C TYR A 22 9.41 12.68 -5.61
N LEU A 23 8.48 11.95 -6.23
CA LEU A 23 7.05 12.04 -5.98
C LEU A 23 6.59 10.66 -5.49
N ASP A 24 6.35 10.55 -4.19
CA ASP A 24 5.95 9.29 -3.55
C ASP A 24 4.43 9.08 -3.70
N MET A 25 4.05 8.04 -4.45
CA MET A 25 2.65 7.65 -4.65
C MET A 25 2.16 6.62 -3.63
N TRP A 26 2.90 6.39 -2.55
CA TRP A 26 2.58 5.45 -1.48
C TRP A 26 2.52 3.99 -1.99
N GLY A 27 1.79 3.13 -1.28
CA GLY A 27 1.73 1.70 -1.54
C GLY A 27 1.20 1.34 -2.91
N ALA A 28 1.79 0.32 -3.51
CA ALA A 28 1.27 -0.42 -4.65
C ALA A 28 1.26 -1.91 -4.28
N LEU A 29 0.57 -2.73 -5.09
CA LEU A 29 0.81 -4.17 -5.05
C LEU A 29 2.28 -4.47 -5.37
N GLY A 30 2.78 -5.61 -4.90
CA GLY A 30 4.16 -6.05 -5.10
C GLY A 30 4.54 -6.23 -6.59
N PRO A 31 5.81 -6.58 -6.87
CA PRO A 31 6.33 -6.69 -8.23
C PRO A 31 5.56 -7.71 -9.09
N ASP A 32 5.08 -8.80 -8.48
CA ASP A 32 4.28 -9.84 -9.13
C ASP A 32 2.79 -9.71 -8.74
N ALA A 33 2.18 -8.56 -9.05
CA ALA A 33 0.80 -8.26 -8.68
C ALA A 33 -0.22 -9.18 -9.37
N ASP A 34 -1.12 -9.80 -8.59
CA ASP A 34 -2.25 -10.56 -9.13
C ASP A 34 -3.24 -9.62 -9.82
N THR A 35 -3.58 -9.95 -11.07
CA THR A 35 -4.53 -9.19 -11.89
C THR A 35 -5.96 -9.23 -11.34
N HIS A 36 -6.30 -10.23 -10.53
CA HIS A 36 -7.60 -10.36 -9.88
C HIS A 36 -7.66 -9.61 -8.54
N ASP A 37 -6.55 -9.04 -8.08
CA ASP A 37 -6.54 -8.23 -6.87
C ASP A 37 -7.40 -6.97 -7.08
N PRO A 38 -8.32 -6.62 -6.15
CA PRO A 38 -9.17 -5.44 -6.28
C PRO A 38 -8.41 -4.11 -6.44
N TRP A 39 -7.11 -4.09 -6.09
CA TRP A 39 -6.24 -2.91 -6.14
C TRP A 39 -5.34 -2.89 -7.38
N TYR A 40 -5.48 -3.86 -8.29
CA TYR A 40 -4.66 -3.96 -9.50
C TYR A 40 -4.77 -2.70 -10.39
N GLY A 41 -5.94 -2.06 -10.44
CA GLY A 41 -6.13 -0.80 -11.14
C GLY A 41 -5.29 0.36 -10.56
N PHE A 42 -5.14 0.43 -9.23
CA PHE A 42 -4.27 1.43 -8.60
C PHE A 42 -2.79 1.15 -8.85
N HIS A 43 -2.40 -0.13 -8.83
CA HIS A 43 -1.03 -0.54 -9.14
C HIS A 43 -0.64 -0.13 -10.57
N THR A 44 -1.47 -0.47 -11.56
CA THR A 44 -1.22 -0.16 -12.98
C THR A 44 -1.30 1.35 -13.26
N PHE A 45 -2.24 2.08 -12.64
CA PHE A 45 -2.29 3.55 -12.71
C PHE A 45 -0.97 4.19 -12.29
N LYS A 46 -0.41 3.78 -11.15
CA LYS A 46 0.87 4.31 -10.65
C LYS A 46 2.05 3.91 -11.54
N ALA A 47 2.10 2.64 -11.95
CA ALA A 47 3.16 2.13 -12.84
C ALA A 47 3.19 2.88 -14.18
N GLY A 48 2.03 3.31 -14.70
CA GLY A 48 1.92 4.05 -15.96
C GLY A 48 2.68 5.38 -16.02
N TYR A 49 3.07 5.97 -14.88
CA TYR A 49 3.86 7.20 -14.82
C TYR A 49 5.39 6.97 -14.81
N GLY A 50 5.83 5.72 -15.05
CA GLY A 50 7.25 5.36 -14.96
C GLY A 50 7.74 5.28 -13.51
N ALA A 51 6.86 4.94 -12.58
CA ALA A 51 7.18 4.84 -11.16
C ALA A 51 8.14 3.68 -10.86
N ARG A 52 9.05 3.91 -9.91
CA ARG A 52 9.91 2.85 -9.36
C ARG A 52 9.26 2.28 -8.10
N GLN A 53 9.03 0.97 -8.09
CA GLN A 53 8.61 0.28 -6.86
C GLN A 53 9.77 0.24 -5.86
N VAL A 54 9.45 0.52 -4.59
CA VAL A 54 10.38 0.46 -3.47
C VAL A 54 9.77 -0.42 -2.40
N GLU A 55 10.43 -1.52 -2.08
CA GLU A 55 10.05 -2.40 -0.97
C GLU A 55 10.81 -1.97 0.29
N TYR A 56 10.06 -1.65 1.34
CA TYR A 56 10.61 -1.33 2.65
C TYR A 56 10.70 -2.61 3.51
N MET A 57 11.40 -2.55 4.64
CA MET A 57 11.63 -3.69 5.55
C MET A 57 10.37 -4.29 6.19
N GLY A 58 9.17 -3.81 5.83
CA GLY A 58 7.92 -4.19 6.46
C GLY A 58 7.74 -3.59 7.86
N THR A 59 6.82 -4.18 8.62
CA THR A 59 6.50 -3.76 9.99
C THR A 59 7.04 -4.78 10.98
N TRP A 60 7.68 -4.31 12.05
CA TRP A 60 8.29 -5.15 13.09
C TRP A 60 7.71 -4.80 14.45
N ASP A 61 7.31 -5.82 15.21
CA ASP A 61 6.80 -5.68 16.57
C ASP A 61 7.92 -5.91 17.59
N TYR A 62 8.14 -4.94 18.47
CA TYR A 62 8.94 -5.16 19.68
C TYR A 62 8.05 -5.77 20.80
N ILE A 63 8.28 -7.05 21.11
CA ILE A 63 7.44 -7.78 22.05
C ILE A 63 7.92 -7.57 23.49
N ALA A 64 7.45 -6.50 24.14
CA ALA A 64 7.80 -6.18 25.52
C ALA A 64 7.22 -7.17 26.57
N LYS A 65 6.07 -7.80 26.27
CA LYS A 65 5.38 -8.76 27.16
C LYS A 65 4.98 -10.02 26.39
N PRO A 66 5.83 -11.06 26.35
CA PRO A 66 5.62 -12.24 25.50
C PRO A 66 4.29 -12.97 25.75
N THR A 67 3.89 -13.13 27.01
CA THR A 67 2.64 -13.84 27.36
C THR A 67 1.40 -13.09 26.88
N MET A 68 1.34 -11.77 27.11
CA MET A 68 0.20 -10.95 26.67
C MET A 68 0.11 -10.86 25.15
N TYR A 69 1.26 -10.75 24.47
CA TYR A 69 1.31 -10.74 23.02
C TYR A 69 0.80 -12.06 22.42
N LYS A 70 1.17 -13.20 23.00
CA LYS A 70 0.64 -14.52 22.58
C LYS A 70 -0.88 -14.58 22.72
N ILE A 71 -1.43 -14.16 23.87
CA ILE A 71 -2.89 -14.12 24.09
C ILE A 71 -3.57 -13.22 23.06
N TYR A 72 -3.04 -12.01 22.85
CA TYR A 72 -3.55 -11.07 21.85
C TYR A 72 -3.56 -11.69 20.44
N ARG A 73 -2.46 -12.32 20.01
CA ARG A 73 -2.36 -12.98 18.69
C ARG A 73 -3.38 -14.11 18.53
N VAL A 74 -3.65 -14.87 19.59
CA VAL A 74 -4.69 -15.92 19.56
C VAL A 74 -6.08 -15.30 19.40
N ILE A 75 -6.42 -14.29 20.20
CA ILE A 75 -7.71 -13.60 20.13
C ILE A 75 -7.91 -12.98 18.74
N GLU A 76 -6.89 -12.32 18.20
CA GLU A 76 -6.94 -11.69 16.88
C GLU A 76 -7.16 -12.72 15.76
N ASN A 77 -6.49 -13.87 15.83
CA ASN A 77 -6.72 -14.97 14.89
C ASN A 77 -8.16 -15.50 14.96
N ILE A 78 -8.73 -15.64 16.16
CA ILE A 78 -10.13 -16.07 16.35
C ILE A 78 -11.08 -15.01 15.79
N ARG A 79 -10.84 -13.72 16.08
CA ARG A 79 -11.63 -12.59 15.58
C ARG A 79 -11.73 -12.61 14.06
N TRP A 80 -10.61 -12.76 13.34
CA TRP A 80 -10.62 -12.79 11.88
C TRP A 80 -11.35 -14.00 11.31
N LYS A 81 -11.25 -15.18 11.95
CA LYS A 81 -12.01 -16.36 11.53
C LYS A 81 -13.52 -16.11 11.66
N ILE A 82 -13.96 -15.52 12.77
CA ILE A 82 -15.37 -15.17 12.99
C ILE A 82 -15.83 -14.14 11.94
N LEU A 83 -15.08 -13.05 11.73
CA LEU A 83 -15.46 -12.00 10.78
C LEU A 83 -15.56 -12.49 9.33
N ARG A 84 -14.73 -13.46 8.94
CA ARG A 84 -14.78 -14.07 7.61
C ARG A 84 -15.95 -15.04 7.43
N LEU A 85 -16.49 -15.60 8.51
CA LEU A 85 -17.70 -16.45 8.48
C LEU A 85 -18.99 -15.63 8.48
N LEU A 86 -18.95 -14.43 9.06
CA LEU A 86 -20.09 -13.49 9.09
C LEU A 86 -20.24 -12.69 7.78
N LYS A 87 -19.27 -12.79 6.87
CA LYS A 87 -19.24 -12.12 5.57
C LYS A 87 -19.65 -13.11 4.48
#